data_AF-A0A949REN5-F1
#
_entry.id   AF-A0A949REN5-F1
#
_cell.length_a   1.000
_cell.length_b   1.000
_cell.length_c   1.000
_cell.angle_alpha   90.00
_cell.angle_beta   90.00
_cell.angle_gamma   90.00
#
_symmetry.space_group_name_H-M   'P 1'
#
loop_
_entity.id
_entity.type
_entity.pdbx_description
1 polymer ?
#
loop_
_entity_poly.entity_id
_entity_poly.type
_entity_poly.pdbx_seq_one_letter_code
_entity_poly.pdbx_strand_id
1 'polypeptide(L)'
;MRRALPYLLPVLVSALLLLGGWSWVRQYTRHGVVVEVPDLTKLTVAEAAAAVGPLGLHVEVVDSVHTDAAPKGTVVDQDPDAGAGVKPDRKVYLMVNAMRPKLIDMPTLVDLSKRQAISVAEIVGLKVAELRYRPDACVDCVLEQLYQGRTIIPGTGIERGASIVLVLGSGEGGERVPVPDLTGWTYAEVAAILNMASLNLGAVVACEGCNTKADSALAKVFRQSPMPTVGNSIGMGGLVDVWLTTDTAGLGALRNLPDSTPTEPATPDVEP
;
A
#
# COMPACT_ATOMS: atom_id res chain seq x y z
N MET A 1 50.84 50.65 46.90
CA MET A 1 50.53 49.27 46.47
C MET A 1 49.50 48.52 47.33
N ARG A 2 49.13 48.93 48.56
CA ARG A 2 48.21 48.17 49.44
C ARG A 2 46.69 48.22 49.12
N ARG A 3 46.23 49.05 48.18
CA ARG A 3 44.78 49.22 47.87
C ARG A 3 44.17 48.15 46.95
N ALA A 4 44.99 47.34 46.27
CA ALA A 4 44.53 46.28 45.36
C ALA A 4 44.39 44.90 46.04
N LEU A 5 44.93 44.74 47.25
CA LEU A 5 44.94 43.50 48.01
C LEU A 5 43.54 42.87 48.25
N PRO A 6 42.46 43.62 48.53
CA PRO A 6 41.15 43.01 48.74
C PRO A 6 40.50 42.45 47.47
N TYR A 7 40.96 42.85 46.28
CA TYR A 7 40.41 42.38 44.99
C TYR A 7 41.14 41.16 44.42
N LEU A 8 42.34 40.85 44.91
CA LEU A 8 43.11 39.70 44.44
C LEU A 8 42.45 38.37 44.79
N LEU A 9 41.85 38.28 45.97
CA LEU A 9 41.20 37.05 46.45
C LEU A 9 39.93 36.68 45.65
N PRO A 10 38.96 37.57 45.40
CA PRO A 10 37.79 37.24 44.57
C PRO A 10 38.16 36.99 43.10
N VAL A 11 39.20 37.66 42.56
CA VAL A 11 39.70 37.39 41.20
C VAL A 11 40.30 35.99 41.12
N LEU A 12 41.08 35.58 42.12
CA LEU A 12 41.68 34.25 42.19
C LEU A 12 40.61 33.15 42.34
N VAL A 13 39.59 33.37 43.17
CA VAL A 13 38.45 32.44 43.31
C VAL A 13 37.65 32.35 42.01
N SER A 14 37.38 33.48 41.35
CA SER A 14 36.68 33.49 40.06
C SER A 14 37.48 32.76 38.98
N ALA A 15 38.81 32.96 38.94
CA ALA A 15 39.69 32.25 38.02
C ALA A 15 39.71 30.74 38.29
N LEU A 16 39.75 30.32 39.56
CA LEU A 16 39.67 28.90 39.95
C LEU A 16 38.33 28.27 39.59
N LEU A 17 37.22 29.00 39.76
CA LEU A 17 35.89 28.52 39.36
C LEU A 17 35.76 28.40 37.83
N LEU A 18 36.30 29.35 37.07
CA LEU A 18 36.30 29.28 35.61
C LEU A 18 37.20 28.15 35.10
N LEU A 19 38.41 27.98 35.65
CA LEU A 19 39.32 26.89 35.28
C LEU A 19 38.78 25.52 35.70
N GLY A 20 38.20 25.42 36.90
CA GLY A 20 37.56 24.21 37.41
C GLY A 20 36.33 23.84 36.59
N GLY A 21 35.47 24.82 36.30
CA GLY A 21 34.31 24.63 35.43
C GLY A 21 34.70 24.23 34.01
N TRP A 22 35.73 24.86 33.43
CA TRP A 22 36.26 24.51 32.11
C TRP A 22 36.85 23.10 32.06
N SER A 23 37.61 22.70 33.09
CA SER A 23 38.14 21.34 33.24
C SER A 23 37.03 20.30 33.40
N TRP A 24 36.03 20.61 34.22
CA TRP A 24 34.87 19.76 34.44
C TRP A 24 34.06 19.57 33.16
N VAL A 25 33.76 20.64 32.42
CA VAL A 25 33.07 20.55 31.11
C VAL A 25 33.91 19.75 30.11
N ARG A 26 35.24 19.90 30.07
CA ARG A 26 36.12 19.10 29.19
C ARG A 26 36.10 17.61 29.53
N GLN A 27 36.15 17.24 30.81
CA GLN A 27 36.03 15.83 31.20
C GLN A 27 34.63 15.28 30.98
N TYR A 28 33.59 16.06 31.30
CA TYR A 28 32.20 15.65 31.20
C TYR A 28 31.76 15.47 29.74
N THR A 29 32.28 16.28 28.82
CA THR A 29 31.88 16.22 27.40
C THR A 29 32.66 15.22 26.55
N ARG A 30 33.66 14.49 27.11
CA ARG A 30 34.51 13.49 26.42
C ARG A 30 34.82 13.90 24.96
N HIS A 31 35.44 15.07 24.78
CA HIS A 31 35.85 15.54 23.45
C HIS A 31 36.83 14.56 22.80
N GLY A 32 36.49 14.04 21.61
CA GLY A 32 37.43 13.39 20.70
C GLY A 32 37.32 11.87 20.52
N VAL A 33 36.43 11.17 21.25
CA VAL A 33 36.18 9.74 20.98
C VAL A 33 34.97 9.63 20.06
N VAL A 34 35.25 9.31 18.81
CA VAL A 34 34.27 9.08 17.75
C VAL A 34 34.38 7.62 17.34
N VAL A 35 33.22 6.97 17.19
CA VAL A 35 33.08 5.61 16.68
C VAL A 35 32.39 5.73 15.34
N GLU A 36 32.97 5.15 14.30
CA GLU A 36 32.32 5.09 13.00
C GLU A 36 31.23 4.02 13.00
N VAL A 37 30.06 4.38 12.48
CA VAL A 37 28.94 3.45 12.34
C VAL A 37 29.21 2.55 11.11
N PRO A 38 29.22 1.21 11.24
CA PRO A 38 29.35 0.32 10.10
C PRO A 38 28.08 0.33 9.24
N ASP A 39 28.19 -0.18 8.01
CA ASP A 39 27.02 -0.47 7.17
C ASP A 39 26.32 -1.73 7.71
N LEU A 40 25.08 -1.53 8.17
CA LEU A 40 24.20 -2.55 8.72
C LEU A 40 23.12 -2.96 7.73
N THR A 41 23.05 -2.34 6.55
CA THR A 41 22.06 -2.68 5.54
C THR A 41 22.23 -4.13 5.09
N LYS A 42 21.11 -4.79 4.75
CA LYS A 42 21.05 -6.21 4.34
C LYS A 42 21.40 -7.23 5.43
N LEU A 43 21.88 -6.80 6.60
CA LEU A 43 22.06 -7.69 7.75
C LEU A 43 20.73 -7.94 8.46
N THR A 44 20.61 -9.07 9.14
CA THR A 44 19.53 -9.28 10.12
C THR A 44 19.74 -8.42 11.36
N VAL A 45 18.68 -8.17 12.13
CA VAL A 45 18.78 -7.40 13.39
C VAL A 45 19.80 -8.00 14.36
N ALA A 46 19.90 -9.34 14.39
CA ALA A 46 20.86 -10.05 15.24
C ALA A 46 22.31 -9.85 14.77
N GLU A 47 22.55 -9.94 13.45
CA GLU A 47 23.86 -9.67 12.86
C GLU A 47 24.27 -8.21 13.02
N ALA A 48 23.34 -7.28 12.83
CA ALA A 48 23.57 -5.86 13.04
C ALA A 48 23.95 -5.56 14.50
N ALA A 49 23.23 -6.16 15.47
CA ALA A 49 23.59 -6.06 16.89
C ALA A 49 24.99 -6.60 17.18
N ALA A 50 25.36 -7.73 16.56
CA ALA A 50 26.69 -8.33 16.71
C ALA A 50 27.80 -7.47 16.08
N ALA A 51 27.51 -6.76 14.98
CA ALA A 51 28.46 -5.89 14.30
C ALA A 51 28.77 -4.61 15.11
N VAL A 52 27.76 -4.02 15.75
CA VAL A 52 27.92 -2.75 16.49
C VAL A 52 28.35 -2.94 17.95
N GLY A 53 28.05 -4.11 18.55
CA GLY A 53 28.36 -4.41 19.95
C GLY A 53 29.83 -4.21 20.34
N PRO A 54 30.82 -4.70 19.56
CA PRO A 54 32.24 -4.47 19.83
C PRO A 54 32.67 -3.00 19.78
N LEU A 55 31.88 -2.15 19.09
CA LEU A 55 32.12 -0.72 18.94
C LEU A 55 31.49 0.09 20.10
N GLY A 56 30.82 -0.58 21.04
CA GLY A 56 30.11 0.07 22.14
C GLY A 56 28.87 0.84 21.68
N LEU A 57 28.27 0.42 20.57
CA LEU A 57 27.04 0.96 20.02
C LEU A 57 25.91 -0.05 20.20
N HIS A 58 24.66 0.43 20.16
CA HIS A 58 23.47 -0.40 20.32
C HIS A 58 22.55 -0.25 19.11
N VAL A 59 21.77 -1.27 18.78
CA VAL A 59 20.73 -1.18 17.75
C VAL A 59 19.34 -1.04 18.36
N GLU A 60 18.48 -0.27 17.72
CA GLU A 60 17.05 -0.16 18.07
C GLU A 60 16.21 -0.17 16.79
N VAL A 61 15.26 -1.11 16.68
CA VAL A 61 14.35 -1.14 15.54
C VAL A 61 13.22 -0.13 15.78
N VAL A 62 13.14 0.89 14.93
CA VAL A 62 12.15 1.98 15.07
C VAL A 62 10.90 1.76 14.24
N ASP A 63 11.04 1.15 13.07
CA ASP A 63 9.93 0.88 12.17
C ASP A 63 10.23 -0.31 11.27
N SER A 64 9.19 -0.80 10.58
CA SER A 64 9.30 -1.81 9.56
C SER A 64 8.57 -1.40 8.29
N VAL A 65 9.21 -1.63 7.14
CA VAL A 65 8.65 -1.40 5.81
C VAL A 65 8.48 -2.72 5.09
N HIS A 66 7.56 -2.79 4.12
CA HIS A 66 7.46 -3.96 3.25
C HIS A 66 7.98 -3.59 1.86
N THR A 67 9.04 -4.25 1.43
CA THR A 67 9.65 -4.03 0.11
C THR A 67 10.20 -5.33 -0.48
N ASP A 68 10.08 -5.48 -1.79
CA ASP A 68 10.67 -6.59 -2.55
C ASP A 68 12.17 -6.37 -2.84
N ALA A 69 12.69 -5.17 -2.56
CA ALA A 69 14.08 -4.80 -2.84
C ALA A 69 15.09 -5.42 -1.84
N ALA A 70 14.63 -5.92 -0.69
CA ALA A 70 15.45 -6.51 0.35
C ALA A 70 14.81 -7.82 0.87
N PRO A 71 15.60 -8.78 1.40
CA PRO A 71 15.03 -9.94 2.08
C PRO A 71 14.20 -9.54 3.32
N LYS A 72 13.27 -10.40 3.74
CA LYS A 72 12.48 -10.15 4.95
C LYS A 72 13.37 -10.28 6.19
N GLY A 73 13.15 -9.41 7.18
CA GLY A 73 13.88 -9.42 8.44
C GLY A 73 15.27 -8.77 8.38
N THR A 74 15.67 -8.22 7.23
CA THR A 74 16.94 -7.49 7.09
C THR A 74 16.73 -5.99 7.25
N VAL A 75 17.78 -5.29 7.67
CA VAL A 75 17.84 -3.83 7.72
C VAL A 75 17.74 -3.27 6.29
N VAL A 76 16.76 -2.39 6.09
CA VAL A 76 16.56 -1.64 4.86
C VAL A 76 17.26 -0.29 4.94
N ASP A 77 17.23 0.32 6.12
CA ASP A 77 17.79 1.64 6.36
C ASP A 77 18.30 1.77 7.80
N GLN A 78 19.25 2.68 8.02
CA GLN A 78 19.84 2.94 9.33
C GLN A 78 20.00 4.44 9.57
N ASP A 79 19.87 4.86 10.82
CA ASP A 79 20.23 6.20 11.27
C ASP A 79 21.04 6.10 12.57
N PRO A 80 22.28 6.62 12.63
CA PRO A 80 23.00 7.37 11.59
C PRO A 80 23.51 6.53 10.40
N ASP A 81 23.78 7.21 9.29
CA ASP A 81 24.32 6.63 8.06
C ASP A 81 25.65 5.88 8.29
N ALA A 82 25.94 4.92 7.41
CA ALA A 82 27.22 4.22 7.41
C ALA A 82 28.40 5.20 7.25
N GLY A 83 29.44 5.02 8.05
CA GLY A 83 30.61 5.91 8.13
C GLY A 83 30.38 7.18 8.97
N ALA A 84 29.17 7.41 9.48
CA ALA A 84 28.93 8.53 10.38
C ALA A 84 29.70 8.36 11.69
N GLY A 85 30.31 9.46 12.16
CA GLY A 85 31.02 9.49 13.42
C GLY A 85 30.07 9.78 14.59
N VAL A 86 29.87 8.80 15.48
CA VAL A 86 29.01 8.94 16.67
C VAL A 86 29.81 8.85 17.96
N LYS A 87 29.22 9.33 19.06
CA LYS A 87 29.78 9.07 20.39
C LYS A 87 29.58 7.60 20.77
N PRO A 88 30.46 7.01 21.61
CA PRO A 88 30.20 5.71 22.21
C PRO A 88 28.86 5.69 22.95
N ASP A 89 28.26 4.50 23.08
CA ASP A 89 26.99 4.25 23.75
C ASP A 89 25.78 4.91 23.06
N ARG A 90 25.92 5.25 21.77
CA ARG A 90 24.81 5.71 20.94
C ARG A 90 24.02 4.53 20.37
N LYS A 91 22.74 4.78 20.19
CA LYS A 91 21.83 3.89 19.48
C LYS A 91 21.88 4.20 17.98
N VAL A 92 21.92 3.15 17.18
CA VAL A 92 21.70 3.14 15.73
C VAL A 92 20.29 2.63 15.51
N TYR A 93 19.44 3.50 14.99
CA TYR A 93 18.06 3.18 14.68
C TYR A 93 18.00 2.43 13.36
N LEU A 94 17.25 1.34 13.33
CA LEU A 94 17.11 0.48 12.16
C LEU A 94 15.68 0.49 11.67
N MET A 95 15.51 0.65 10.36
CA MET A 95 14.27 0.32 9.67
C MET A 95 14.44 -1.04 9.00
N VAL A 96 13.56 -1.98 9.31
CA VAL A 96 13.71 -3.38 8.88
C VAL A 96 12.64 -3.77 7.86
N ASN A 97 12.96 -4.70 6.96
CA ASN A 97 11.95 -5.25 6.09
C ASN A 97 11.04 -6.19 6.90
N ALA A 98 9.75 -5.90 6.94
CA ALA A 98 8.79 -6.58 7.78
C ALA A 98 8.73 -8.09 7.46
N MET A 99 8.81 -8.91 8.51
CA MET A 99 8.66 -10.37 8.39
C MET A 99 7.25 -10.77 7.96
N ARG A 100 6.24 -10.00 8.40
CA ARG A 100 4.83 -10.19 8.06
C ARG A 100 4.23 -8.86 7.58
N PRO A 101 3.26 -8.88 6.66
CA PRO A 101 2.53 -7.68 6.28
C PRO A 101 1.88 -7.01 7.50
N LYS A 102 1.76 -5.69 7.44
CA LYS A 102 1.03 -4.93 8.46
C LYS A 102 -0.42 -5.39 8.51
N LEU A 103 -0.91 -5.75 9.69
CA LEU A 103 -2.32 -6.04 9.91
C LEU A 103 -3.11 -4.72 10.03
N ILE A 104 -4.33 -4.73 9.48
CA ILE A 104 -5.34 -3.69 9.60
C ILE A 104 -6.63 -4.34 10.09
N ASP A 105 -7.54 -3.56 10.66
CA ASP A 105 -8.84 -4.06 11.07
C ASP A 105 -9.77 -4.17 9.85
N MET A 106 -10.46 -5.30 9.72
CA MET A 106 -11.47 -5.49 8.69
C MET A 106 -12.60 -4.45 8.86
N PRO A 107 -12.89 -3.60 7.87
CA PRO A 107 -13.98 -2.63 7.97
C PRO A 107 -15.34 -3.32 7.96
N THR A 108 -16.38 -2.58 8.37
CA THR A 108 -17.77 -2.99 8.18
C THR A 108 -18.20 -2.59 6.77
N LEU A 109 -18.34 -3.56 5.88
CA LEU A 109 -18.77 -3.33 4.50
C LEU A 109 -20.23 -3.74 4.24
N VAL A 110 -20.80 -4.57 5.10
CA VAL A 110 -22.21 -4.99 5.04
C VAL A 110 -23.14 -3.78 5.07
N ASP A 111 -24.25 -3.84 4.33
CA ASP A 111 -25.25 -2.77 4.13
C ASP A 111 -24.76 -1.54 3.36
N LEU A 112 -23.47 -1.47 3.00
CA LEU A 112 -22.98 -0.44 2.10
C LEU A 112 -23.35 -0.77 0.64
N SER A 113 -23.50 0.27 -0.19
CA SER A 113 -23.52 0.07 -1.63
C SER A 113 -22.17 -0.46 -2.12
N LYS A 114 -22.16 -1.22 -3.22
CA LYS A 114 -20.96 -1.73 -3.91
C LYS A 114 -19.89 -0.64 -4.05
N ARG A 115 -20.29 0.54 -4.53
CA ARG A 115 -19.38 1.69 -4.72
C ARG A 115 -18.73 2.13 -3.41
N GLN A 116 -19.53 2.32 -2.36
CA GLN A 116 -19.00 2.71 -1.04
C GLN A 116 -18.10 1.62 -0.46
N ALA A 117 -18.49 0.35 -0.55
CA ALA A 117 -17.72 -0.76 -0.03
C ALA A 117 -16.35 -0.88 -0.70
N ILE A 118 -16.30 -0.77 -2.04
CA ILE A 118 -15.04 -0.75 -2.80
C ILE A 118 -14.17 0.41 -2.35
N SER A 119 -14.71 1.64 -2.28
CA SER A 119 -13.94 2.80 -1.83
C SER A 119 -13.41 2.64 -0.40
N VAL A 120 -14.22 2.14 0.53
CA VAL A 120 -13.78 1.90 1.92
C VAL A 120 -12.67 0.86 1.96
N ALA A 121 -12.82 -0.25 1.21
CA ALA A 121 -11.79 -1.29 1.12
C ALA A 121 -10.46 -0.73 0.59
N GLU A 122 -10.49 0.05 -0.49
CA GLU A 122 -9.30 0.67 -1.09
C GLU A 122 -8.61 1.65 -0.12
N ILE A 123 -9.38 2.48 0.58
CA ILE A 123 -8.86 3.47 1.55
C ILE A 123 -8.07 2.78 2.68
N VAL A 124 -8.57 1.66 3.20
CA VAL A 124 -7.86 0.91 4.26
C VAL A 124 -6.72 0.05 3.71
N GLY A 125 -6.63 -0.10 2.38
CA GLY A 125 -5.59 -0.84 1.67
C GLY A 125 -5.94 -2.31 1.43
N LEU A 126 -7.22 -2.67 1.39
CA LEU A 126 -7.71 -3.96 0.91
C LEU A 126 -8.02 -3.92 -0.59
N LYS A 127 -7.99 -5.08 -1.24
CA LYS A 127 -8.38 -5.25 -2.65
C LYS A 127 -9.67 -6.04 -2.74
N VAL A 128 -10.56 -5.67 -3.65
CA VAL A 128 -11.74 -6.49 -3.99
C VAL A 128 -11.37 -7.37 -5.17
N ALA A 129 -11.33 -8.69 -4.95
CA ALA A 129 -10.96 -9.65 -5.99
C ALA A 129 -12.14 -10.12 -6.83
N GLU A 130 -13.32 -10.23 -6.24
CA GLU A 130 -14.49 -10.79 -6.90
C GLU A 130 -15.77 -10.20 -6.29
N LEU A 131 -16.76 -9.96 -7.15
CA LEU A 131 -18.12 -9.60 -6.80
C LEU A 131 -19.02 -10.81 -7.02
N ARG A 132 -19.45 -11.45 -5.94
CA ARG A 132 -20.43 -12.55 -6.02
C ARG A 132 -21.82 -11.99 -5.85
N TYR A 133 -22.76 -12.48 -6.64
CA TYR A 133 -24.14 -12.04 -6.54
C TYR A 133 -25.04 -13.18 -6.11
N ARG A 134 -26.04 -12.85 -5.29
CA ARG A 134 -27.15 -13.75 -4.95
C ARG A 134 -28.47 -12.98 -5.00
N PRO A 135 -29.60 -13.68 -5.25
CA PRO A 135 -30.92 -13.04 -5.23
C PRO A 135 -31.19 -12.38 -3.89
N ASP A 136 -31.47 -11.08 -3.93
CA ASP A 136 -31.81 -10.24 -2.78
C ASP A 136 -32.47 -8.95 -3.29
N ALA A 137 -33.38 -8.35 -2.51
CA ALA A 137 -34.09 -7.14 -2.91
C ALA A 137 -33.15 -5.91 -3.04
N CYS A 138 -32.03 -5.89 -2.32
CA CYS A 138 -31.08 -4.78 -2.31
C CYS A 138 -30.02 -4.95 -3.42
N VAL A 139 -30.32 -4.48 -4.63
CA VAL A 139 -29.40 -4.53 -5.77
C VAL A 139 -28.11 -3.77 -5.46
N ASP A 140 -26.96 -4.38 -5.75
CA ASP A 140 -25.62 -3.81 -5.51
C ASP A 140 -25.32 -3.47 -4.03
N CYS A 141 -26.10 -3.97 -3.08
CA CYS A 141 -25.81 -3.83 -1.64
C CYS A 141 -24.97 -5.00 -1.14
N VAL A 142 -24.00 -4.74 -0.26
CA VAL A 142 -23.18 -5.79 0.36
C VAL A 142 -23.98 -6.55 1.41
N LEU A 143 -24.15 -7.84 1.14
CA LEU A 143 -24.78 -8.80 2.04
C LEU A 143 -23.74 -9.47 2.93
N GLU A 144 -22.58 -9.81 2.36
CA GLU A 144 -21.47 -10.43 3.09
C GLU A 144 -20.11 -9.98 2.56
N GLN A 145 -19.12 -10.01 3.46
CA GLN A 145 -17.71 -9.83 3.13
C GLN A 145 -16.95 -11.12 3.46
N LEU A 146 -16.18 -11.64 2.50
CA LEU A 146 -15.47 -12.90 2.64
C LEU A 146 -13.96 -12.69 2.52
N TYR A 147 -13.22 -13.44 3.33
CA TYR A 147 -11.77 -13.59 3.21
C TYR A 147 -11.43 -15.08 3.14
N GLN A 148 -10.64 -15.47 2.13
CA GLN A 148 -10.28 -16.88 1.89
C GLN A 148 -11.49 -17.83 1.83
N GLY A 149 -12.60 -17.35 1.23
CA GLY A 149 -13.83 -18.11 1.05
C GLY A 149 -14.71 -18.25 2.29
N ARG A 150 -14.38 -17.57 3.41
CA ARG A 150 -15.18 -17.58 4.64
C ARG A 150 -15.58 -16.16 5.03
N THR A 151 -16.74 -16.02 5.65
CA THR A 151 -17.21 -14.72 6.17
C THR A 151 -16.23 -14.19 7.22
N ILE A 152 -15.82 -12.94 7.07
CA ILE A 152 -14.90 -12.27 8.00
C ILE A 152 -15.63 -11.16 8.75
N ILE A 153 -15.55 -11.21 10.08
CA ILE A 153 -16.25 -10.27 10.96
C ILE A 153 -15.48 -8.94 10.98
N PRO A 154 -16.15 -7.79 10.97
CA PRO A 154 -15.50 -6.50 11.17
C PRO A 154 -14.64 -6.45 12.45
N GLY A 155 -13.54 -5.71 12.42
CA GLY A 155 -12.55 -5.66 13.51
C GLY A 155 -11.58 -6.84 13.55
N THR A 156 -11.77 -7.87 12.72
CA THR A 156 -10.79 -8.95 12.59
C THR A 156 -9.52 -8.43 11.90
N GLY A 157 -8.35 -8.76 12.45
CA GLY A 157 -7.07 -8.42 11.84
C GLY A 157 -6.87 -9.11 10.49
N ILE A 158 -6.65 -8.32 9.44
CA ILE A 158 -6.39 -8.77 8.07
C ILE A 158 -5.13 -8.10 7.53
N GLU A 159 -4.37 -8.79 6.69
CA GLU A 159 -3.15 -8.23 6.10
C GLU A 159 -3.50 -7.06 5.15
N ARG A 160 -2.78 -5.95 5.25
CA ARG A 160 -2.87 -4.87 4.25
C ARG A 160 -2.49 -5.45 2.88
N GLY A 161 -3.27 -5.12 1.87
CA GLY A 161 -3.14 -5.64 0.51
C GLY A 161 -3.85 -6.97 0.27
N ALA A 162 -4.47 -7.55 1.31
CA ALA A 162 -5.28 -8.75 1.18
C ALA A 162 -6.48 -8.52 0.24
N SER A 163 -6.83 -9.58 -0.47
CA SER A 163 -8.00 -9.62 -1.34
C SER A 163 -9.21 -10.19 -0.62
N ILE A 164 -10.34 -9.48 -0.71
CA ILE A 164 -11.64 -9.91 -0.19
C ILE A 164 -12.62 -10.13 -1.34
N VAL A 165 -13.67 -10.90 -1.06
CA VAL A 165 -14.81 -11.09 -1.97
C VAL A 165 -16.03 -10.44 -1.34
N LEU A 166 -16.77 -9.66 -2.13
CA LEU A 166 -18.03 -9.07 -1.69
C LEU A 166 -19.17 -9.92 -2.25
N VAL A 167 -20.10 -10.30 -1.37
CA VAL A 167 -21.37 -10.90 -1.79
C VAL A 167 -22.42 -9.80 -1.82
N LEU A 168 -23.00 -9.58 -2.99
CA LEU A 168 -23.92 -8.50 -3.30
C LEU A 168 -25.31 -9.04 -3.66
N GLY A 169 -26.33 -8.20 -3.51
CA GLY A 169 -27.67 -8.49 -4.02
C GLY A 169 -27.80 -8.23 -5.53
N SER A 170 -28.51 -9.11 -6.24
CA SER A 170 -28.78 -9.00 -7.69
C SER A 170 -30.23 -8.72 -8.05
N GLY A 171 -31.04 -8.26 -7.10
CA GLY A 171 -32.50 -8.23 -7.28
C GLY A 171 -33.11 -9.62 -7.10
N GLU A 172 -34.42 -9.68 -6.84
CA GLU A 172 -35.14 -10.93 -6.54
C GLU A 172 -35.07 -11.96 -7.68
N GLY A 173 -34.98 -11.50 -8.93
CA GLY A 173 -34.98 -12.34 -10.13
C GLY A 173 -33.60 -12.63 -10.73
N GLY A 174 -32.51 -12.06 -10.19
CA GLY A 174 -31.19 -12.13 -10.80
C GLY A 174 -31.07 -11.25 -12.04
N GLU A 175 -30.82 -9.96 -11.81
CA GLU A 175 -30.71 -8.94 -12.85
C GLU A 175 -29.57 -9.25 -13.83
N ARG A 176 -29.78 -8.83 -15.08
CA ARG A 176 -28.81 -8.98 -16.17
C ARG A 176 -28.28 -7.62 -16.55
N VAL A 177 -26.98 -7.57 -16.81
CA VAL A 177 -26.27 -6.35 -17.20
C VAL A 177 -25.68 -6.53 -18.60
N PRO A 178 -25.71 -5.50 -19.45
CA PRO A 178 -25.14 -5.55 -20.78
C PRO A 178 -23.63 -5.78 -20.70
N VAL A 179 -23.09 -6.58 -21.63
CA VAL A 179 -21.65 -6.83 -21.68
C VAL A 179 -20.94 -5.60 -22.28
N PRO A 180 -20.06 -4.91 -21.54
CA PRO A 180 -19.37 -3.73 -22.05
C PRO A 180 -18.32 -4.11 -23.10
N ASP A 181 -18.05 -3.19 -24.02
CA ASP A 181 -16.94 -3.30 -24.97
C ASP A 181 -15.62 -2.90 -24.30
N LEU A 182 -14.78 -3.90 -24.08
CA LEU A 182 -13.46 -3.81 -23.46
C LEU A 182 -12.35 -3.57 -24.48
N THR A 183 -12.65 -3.56 -25.78
CA THR A 183 -11.63 -3.41 -26.83
C THR A 183 -10.85 -2.10 -26.68
N GLY A 184 -9.52 -2.19 -26.70
CA GLY A 184 -8.60 -1.05 -26.58
C GLY A 184 -8.28 -0.60 -25.15
N TRP A 185 -8.91 -1.19 -24.13
CA TRP A 185 -8.63 -0.92 -22.73
C TRP A 185 -7.45 -1.75 -22.22
N THR A 186 -6.68 -1.19 -21.29
CA THR A 186 -5.60 -1.91 -20.59
C THR A 186 -6.16 -2.84 -19.51
N TYR A 187 -5.36 -3.81 -19.09
CA TYR A 187 -5.75 -4.75 -18.02
C TYR A 187 -6.26 -4.05 -16.74
N ALA A 188 -5.61 -2.96 -16.34
CA ALA A 188 -6.00 -2.20 -15.14
C ALA A 188 -7.36 -1.49 -15.30
N GLU A 189 -7.61 -0.92 -16.48
CA GLU A 189 -8.86 -0.20 -16.78
C GLU A 189 -10.05 -1.15 -16.92
N VAL A 190 -9.82 -2.34 -17.52
CA VAL A 190 -10.84 -3.38 -17.70
C VAL A 190 -11.48 -3.77 -16.37
N ALA A 191 -10.68 -3.99 -15.32
CA ALA A 191 -11.21 -4.34 -14.01
C ALA A 191 -12.16 -3.26 -13.47
N ALA A 192 -11.82 -1.97 -13.64
CA ALA A 192 -12.67 -0.86 -13.23
C ALA A 192 -13.97 -0.80 -14.04
N ILE A 193 -13.90 -0.98 -15.37
CA ILE A 193 -15.07 -0.96 -16.26
C ILE A 193 -16.03 -2.10 -15.91
N LEU A 194 -15.51 -3.31 -15.70
CA LEU A 194 -16.32 -4.46 -15.31
C LEU A 194 -16.96 -4.26 -13.93
N ASN A 195 -16.22 -3.74 -12.95
CA ASN A 195 -16.78 -3.44 -11.63
C ASN A 195 -17.93 -2.42 -11.70
N MET A 196 -17.80 -1.38 -12.55
CA MET A 196 -18.88 -0.41 -12.79
C MET A 196 -20.12 -1.08 -13.40
N ALA A 197 -19.92 -2.01 -14.33
CA ALA A 197 -20.97 -2.80 -14.96
C ALA A 197 -21.51 -3.95 -14.09
N SER A 198 -21.07 -4.09 -12.82
CA SER A 198 -21.42 -5.21 -11.94
C SER A 198 -20.99 -6.59 -12.46
N LEU A 199 -19.87 -6.65 -13.17
CA LEU A 199 -19.26 -7.85 -13.73
C LEU A 199 -17.86 -8.08 -13.17
N ASN A 200 -17.35 -9.30 -13.35
CA ASN A 200 -16.01 -9.70 -12.92
C ASN A 200 -15.09 -9.93 -14.13
N LEU A 201 -13.81 -9.64 -13.95
CA LEU A 201 -12.79 -10.09 -14.88
C LEU A 201 -12.62 -11.60 -14.78
N GLY A 202 -12.72 -12.28 -15.92
CA GLY A 202 -12.48 -13.71 -16.05
C GLY A 202 -11.00 -14.03 -16.28
N ALA A 203 -10.75 -15.05 -17.10
CA ALA A 203 -9.41 -15.45 -17.47
C ALA A 203 -8.78 -14.47 -18.47
N VAL A 204 -7.51 -14.15 -18.27
CA VAL A 204 -6.65 -13.62 -19.34
C VAL A 204 -6.14 -14.81 -20.13
N VAL A 205 -6.75 -15.05 -21.29
CA VAL A 205 -6.54 -16.30 -22.05
C VAL A 205 -5.23 -16.29 -22.82
N ALA A 206 -4.85 -15.15 -23.40
CA ALA A 206 -3.58 -14.96 -24.08
C ALA A 206 -3.13 -13.49 -24.03
N CYS A 207 -1.82 -13.27 -24.16
CA CYS A 207 -1.20 -11.95 -24.25
C CYS A 207 -0.19 -11.96 -25.39
N GLU A 208 -0.59 -11.51 -26.58
CA GLU A 208 0.24 -11.47 -27.77
C GLU A 208 1.27 -10.34 -27.66
N GLY A 209 2.55 -10.66 -27.86
CA GLY A 209 3.65 -9.69 -27.77
C GLY A 209 4.07 -9.30 -26.34
N CYS A 210 3.47 -9.92 -25.31
CA CYS A 210 3.82 -9.66 -23.92
C CYS A 210 4.99 -10.54 -23.46
N ASN A 211 6.22 -10.01 -23.52
CA ASN A 211 7.42 -10.74 -23.12
C ASN A 211 7.84 -10.43 -21.68
N THR A 212 7.50 -9.24 -21.20
CA THR A 212 7.79 -8.77 -19.85
C THR A 212 6.50 -8.44 -19.08
N LYS A 213 6.61 -8.32 -17.75
CA LYS A 213 5.49 -7.82 -16.93
C LYS A 213 5.05 -6.41 -17.33
N ALA A 214 6.00 -5.58 -17.79
CA ALA A 214 5.70 -4.22 -18.25
C ALA A 214 4.87 -4.27 -19.54
N ASP A 215 5.20 -5.19 -20.46
CA ASP A 215 4.45 -5.38 -21.70
C ASP A 215 3.02 -5.80 -21.40
N SER A 216 2.82 -6.79 -20.51
CA SER A 216 1.47 -7.23 -20.10
C SER A 216 0.66 -6.13 -19.40
N ALA A 217 1.31 -5.22 -18.67
CA ALA A 217 0.63 -4.13 -17.98
C ALA A 217 0.12 -3.04 -18.95
N LEU A 218 0.83 -2.83 -20.06
CA LEU A 218 0.47 -1.86 -21.10
C LEU A 218 -0.33 -2.49 -22.26
N ALA A 219 -0.41 -3.81 -22.32
CA ALA A 219 -1.17 -4.54 -23.33
C ALA A 219 -2.66 -4.20 -23.25
N LYS A 220 -3.29 -4.18 -24.42
CA LYS A 220 -4.70 -3.81 -24.58
C LYS A 220 -5.54 -5.00 -25.00
N VAL A 221 -6.79 -5.00 -24.59
CA VAL A 221 -7.75 -6.00 -25.02
C VAL A 221 -8.01 -5.85 -26.52
N PHE A 222 -7.79 -6.90 -27.30
CA PHE A 222 -8.20 -6.97 -28.70
C PHE A 222 -9.41 -7.87 -28.92
N ARG A 223 -9.70 -8.74 -27.95
CA ARG A 223 -10.83 -9.66 -27.99
C ARG A 223 -11.31 -9.95 -26.58
N GLN A 224 -12.61 -10.14 -26.44
CA GLN A 224 -13.25 -10.57 -25.21
C GLN A 224 -14.27 -11.69 -25.47
N SER A 225 -14.67 -12.37 -24.40
CA SER A 225 -15.78 -13.30 -24.38
C SER A 225 -16.52 -13.16 -23.04
N PRO A 226 -17.83 -12.90 -23.03
CA PRO A 226 -18.75 -12.78 -24.16
C PRO A 226 -18.51 -11.53 -25.02
N MET A 227 -19.00 -11.54 -26.27
CA MET A 227 -18.87 -10.41 -27.20
C MET A 227 -19.82 -9.25 -26.81
N PRO A 228 -19.41 -7.98 -26.99
CA PRO A 228 -20.20 -6.80 -26.62
C PRO A 228 -21.22 -6.45 -27.72
N THR A 229 -22.18 -7.35 -27.98
CA THR A 229 -23.24 -7.13 -28.97
C THR A 229 -24.50 -6.56 -28.32
N VAL A 230 -25.24 -5.73 -29.06
CA VAL A 230 -26.52 -5.16 -28.60
C VAL A 230 -27.48 -6.28 -28.21
N GLY A 231 -28.04 -6.19 -27.00
CA GLY A 231 -28.92 -7.22 -26.45
C GLY A 231 -28.20 -8.39 -25.77
N ASN A 232 -26.88 -8.51 -25.91
CA ASN A 232 -26.12 -9.48 -25.13
C ASN A 232 -25.90 -8.95 -23.71
N SER A 233 -26.53 -9.61 -22.75
CA SER A 233 -26.42 -9.31 -21.33
C SER A 233 -26.10 -10.58 -20.58
N ILE A 234 -25.36 -10.51 -19.49
CA ILE A 234 -25.08 -11.63 -18.59
C ILE A 234 -25.55 -11.30 -17.17
N GLY A 235 -25.69 -12.30 -16.31
CA GLY A 235 -26.06 -12.05 -14.92
C GLY A 235 -25.02 -11.21 -14.20
N MET A 236 -25.44 -10.41 -13.21
CA MET A 236 -24.51 -9.71 -12.33
C MET A 236 -23.50 -10.69 -11.70
N GLY A 237 -22.24 -10.27 -11.62
CA GLY A 237 -21.12 -11.12 -11.22
C GLY A 237 -20.61 -12.05 -12.31
N GLY A 238 -21.19 -11.98 -13.51
CA GLY A 238 -20.73 -12.73 -14.67
C GLY A 238 -19.26 -12.42 -15.00
N LEU A 239 -18.57 -13.43 -15.53
CA LEU A 239 -17.16 -13.34 -15.91
C LEU A 239 -17.02 -12.91 -17.36
N VAL A 240 -16.05 -12.04 -17.64
CA VAL A 240 -15.65 -11.67 -18.99
C VAL A 240 -14.18 -12.02 -19.18
N ASP A 241 -13.90 -13.00 -20.04
CA ASP A 241 -12.56 -13.41 -20.42
C ASP A 241 -12.00 -12.45 -21.47
N VAL A 242 -10.69 -12.20 -21.41
CA VAL A 242 -10.01 -11.24 -22.28
C VAL A 242 -8.75 -11.81 -22.92
N TRP A 243 -8.45 -11.31 -24.12
CA TRP A 243 -7.20 -11.55 -24.85
C TRP A 243 -6.52 -10.20 -25.05
N LEU A 244 -5.24 -10.15 -24.69
CA LEU A 244 -4.44 -8.94 -24.69
C LEU A 244 -3.42 -8.96 -25.82
N THR A 245 -3.05 -7.79 -26.33
CA THR A 245 -1.98 -7.62 -27.31
C THR A 245 -1.20 -6.34 -27.05
N THR A 246 0.09 -6.35 -27.36
CA THR A 246 0.90 -5.13 -27.45
C THR A 246 0.78 -4.45 -28.81
N ASP A 247 0.33 -5.17 -29.85
CA ASP A 247 0.08 -4.60 -31.16
C ASP A 247 -1.29 -3.92 -31.20
N THR A 248 -1.27 -2.60 -31.01
CA THR A 248 -2.49 -1.81 -30.96
C THR A 248 -2.92 -1.30 -32.34
N ALA A 249 -2.21 -1.67 -33.42
CA ALA A 249 -2.53 -1.23 -34.77
C ALA A 249 -3.86 -1.85 -35.22
N GLY A 250 -4.93 -1.07 -35.18
CA GLY A 250 -6.29 -1.49 -35.57
C GLY A 250 -7.28 -1.59 -34.41
N LEU A 251 -6.83 -1.44 -33.16
CA LEU A 251 -7.73 -1.16 -32.04
C LEU A 251 -8.14 0.31 -32.17
N GLY A 252 -9.44 0.59 -32.33
CA GLY A 252 -9.97 1.93 -32.59
C GLY A 252 -9.51 3.01 -31.60
N ALA A 253 -9.75 4.29 -31.93
CA ALA A 253 -9.23 5.45 -31.20
C ALA A 253 -9.43 5.37 -29.68
N LEU A 254 -8.44 5.86 -28.93
CA LEU A 254 -8.40 5.93 -27.46
C LEU A 254 -9.73 6.45 -26.91
N ARG A 255 -10.47 5.58 -26.21
CA ARG A 255 -11.70 5.93 -25.51
C ARG A 255 -11.34 6.43 -24.11
N ASN A 256 -12.07 7.44 -23.62
CA ASN A 256 -12.00 7.89 -22.22
C ASN A 256 -12.89 6.99 -21.36
N LEU A 257 -12.52 6.76 -20.09
CA LEU A 257 -13.32 5.88 -19.22
C LEU A 257 -14.76 6.42 -19.20
N PRO A 258 -15.78 5.54 -19.23
CA PRO A 258 -17.16 5.98 -19.11
C PRO A 258 -17.31 6.77 -17.81
N ASP A 259 -17.80 7.99 -17.95
CA ASP A 259 -17.91 8.94 -16.85
C ASP A 259 -18.90 8.39 -15.81
N SER A 260 -18.61 8.57 -14.52
CA SER A 260 -19.39 8.00 -13.40
C SER A 260 -20.79 8.63 -13.19
N THR A 261 -21.28 9.37 -14.19
CA THR A 261 -22.56 10.06 -14.12
C THR A 261 -23.69 9.04 -14.28
N PRO A 262 -24.71 9.06 -13.39
CA PRO A 262 -25.86 8.18 -13.53
C PRO A 262 -26.52 8.45 -14.89
N THR A 263 -26.71 7.41 -15.70
CA THR A 263 -27.62 7.48 -16.83
C THR A 263 -28.98 7.86 -16.27
N GLU A 264 -29.40 9.09 -16.57
CA GLU A 264 -30.72 9.60 -16.23
C GLU A 264 -31.77 8.62 -16.76
N PRO A 265 -32.72 8.15 -15.94
CA PRO A 265 -33.74 7.22 -16.42
C PRO A 265 -34.53 7.91 -17.53
N ALA A 266 -34.62 7.25 -18.69
CA ALA A 266 -35.41 7.72 -19.81
C ALA A 266 -36.85 7.98 -19.33
N THR A 267 -37.25 9.26 -19.38
CA THR A 267 -38.64 9.65 -19.19
C THR A 267 -39.45 9.04 -20.33
N PRO A 268 -40.57 8.34 -20.05
CA PRO A 268 -41.41 7.85 -21.12
C PRO A 268 -42.07 9.04 -21.80
N ASP A 269 -41.91 9.13 -23.12
CA ASP A 269 -42.60 10.08 -23.98
C ASP A 269 -44.12 9.95 -23.74
N VAL A 270 -44.70 10.95 -23.09
CA VAL A 270 -46.15 11.13 -23.05
C VAL A 270 -46.50 11.91 -24.31
N GLU A 271 -46.96 11.20 -25.34
CA GLU A 271 -47.59 11.84 -26.50
C GLU A 271 -48.95 12.47 -26.12
N PRO A 272 -49.33 13.59 -26.77
CA PRO A 272 -50.47 14.44 -26.40
C PRO A 272 -51.85 13.88 -26.73
#